data_AF-A0A7C7ZSA9-F1
#
_entry.id   AF-A0A7C7ZSA9-F1
#
_cell.length_a   1.000
_cell.length_b   1.000
_cell.length_c   1.000
_cell.angle_alpha   90.00
_cell.angle_beta   90.00
_cell.angle_gamma   90.00
#
_symmetry.space_group_name_H-M   'P 1'
#
loop_
_entity.id
_entity.type
_entity.pdbx_description
1 polymer ?
#
loop_
_entity_poly.entity_id
_entity_poly.type
_entity_poly.pdbx_seq_one_letter_code
_entity_poly.pdbx_strand_id
1 'polypeptide(L)'
;IFEVACYLPLSSAEGLPKKWGTRHRAALGLSERCDAWVVVVSEERGEVSLARGGRMDPFKTPQDLDHAAAEALAPIHSHEEGWKQKMGCFLTHQWRAKAITFFVVGLLWLVLAGQQNFEVKLKVPLEITNLPNQIEMVEPRNPMVEITVRGLRKDASTLGKGNVTAEIDLSHVFPGRRYFPITKNLINLPHSRVQLVDIEPSEVMFEFQKKPELERKTEP
;
A
#
# COMPACT_ATOMS: atom_id res chain seq x y z
N ILE A 1 -43.46 -28.71 38.63
CA ILE A 1 -43.81 -28.10 37.33
C ILE A 1 -43.25 -26.69 37.38
N PHE A 2 -42.26 -26.36 36.57
CA PHE A 2 -41.79 -24.98 36.46
C PHE A 2 -42.67 -24.31 35.41
N GLU A 3 -43.57 -23.42 35.84
CA GLU A 3 -44.33 -22.58 34.93
C GLU A 3 -43.45 -21.42 34.51
N VAL A 4 -43.22 -21.31 33.20
CA VAL A 4 -42.46 -20.21 32.60
C VAL A 4 -43.40 -19.47 31.66
N ALA A 5 -43.65 -18.19 31.95
CA ALA A 5 -44.38 -17.29 31.07
C ALA A 5 -43.40 -16.32 30.41
N CYS A 6 -43.29 -16.39 29.09
CA CYS A 6 -42.42 -15.52 28.29
C CYS A 6 -43.26 -14.75 27.26
N TYR A 7 -43.04 -13.44 27.16
CA TYR A 7 -43.56 -12.66 26.05
C TYR A 7 -42.67 -12.85 24.82
N LEU A 8 -43.19 -13.56 23.82
CA LEU A 8 -42.49 -13.78 22.56
C LEU A 8 -42.85 -12.69 21.53
N PRO A 9 -41.92 -12.32 20.64
CA PRO A 9 -42.19 -11.35 19.59
C PRO A 9 -43.23 -11.90 18.61
N LEU A 10 -44.29 -11.13 18.36
CA LEU A 10 -45.29 -11.46 17.34
C LEU A 10 -44.85 -10.93 15.99
N SER A 11 -45.06 -11.72 14.93
CA SER A 11 -44.87 -11.25 13.55
C SER A 11 -45.88 -10.15 13.23
N SER A 12 -45.39 -9.10 12.57
CA SER A 12 -46.16 -7.95 12.07
C SER A 12 -46.47 -8.04 10.57
N ALA A 13 -46.15 -9.18 9.94
CA ALA A 13 -46.39 -9.38 8.52
C ALA A 13 -47.87 -9.16 8.15
N GLU A 14 -48.10 -8.42 7.07
CA GLU A 14 -49.43 -8.24 6.50
C GLU A 14 -49.84 -9.49 5.71
N GLY A 15 -51.14 -9.79 5.66
CA GLY A 15 -51.67 -10.93 4.90
C GLY A 15 -51.57 -12.30 5.60
N LEU A 16 -51.21 -12.35 6.89
CA LEU A 16 -51.21 -13.60 7.64
C LEU A 16 -52.63 -14.22 7.71
N PRO A 17 -52.74 -15.56 7.65
CA PRO A 17 -54.04 -16.23 7.73
C PRO A 17 -54.84 -15.79 8.97
N LYS A 18 -56.11 -15.43 8.78
CA LYS A 18 -57.00 -15.04 9.90
C LYS A 18 -57.12 -16.11 10.98
N LYS A 19 -56.92 -17.37 10.60
CA LYS A 19 -56.92 -18.55 11.47
C LYS A 19 -55.68 -18.66 12.38
N TRP A 20 -54.71 -17.76 12.27
CA TRP A 20 -53.50 -17.77 13.10
C TRP A 20 -53.67 -16.87 14.32
N GLY A 21 -53.82 -17.52 15.48
CA GLY A 21 -53.80 -16.88 16.79
C GLY A 21 -52.40 -16.42 17.22
N THR A 22 -52.31 -15.93 18.46
CA THR A 22 -51.08 -15.35 19.02
C THR A 22 -49.91 -16.32 19.06
N ARG A 23 -50.14 -17.62 19.32
CA ARG A 23 -49.08 -18.65 19.31
C ARG A 23 -48.42 -18.84 17.94
N HIS A 24 -49.22 -18.87 16.89
CA HIS A 24 -48.71 -18.97 15.51
C HIS A 24 -47.91 -17.70 15.16
N ARG A 25 -48.44 -16.53 15.51
CA ARG A 25 -47.77 -15.24 15.27
C ARG A 25 -46.48 -15.10 16.08
N ALA A 26 -46.46 -15.61 17.31
CA ALA A 26 -45.27 -15.65 18.17
C ALA A 26 -44.18 -16.56 17.59
N ALA A 27 -44.57 -17.74 17.12
CA ALA A 27 -43.63 -18.65 16.49
C ALA A 27 -43.04 -18.07 15.20
N LEU A 28 -43.90 -17.47 14.36
CA LEU A 28 -43.44 -16.76 13.18
C LEU A 28 -42.49 -15.62 13.54
N GLY A 29 -42.90 -14.73 14.45
CA GLY A 29 -42.11 -13.57 14.86
C GLY A 29 -40.79 -13.94 15.55
N LEU A 30 -40.74 -15.05 16.28
CA LEU A 30 -39.50 -15.56 16.85
C LEU A 30 -38.56 -16.08 15.75
N SER A 31 -39.08 -16.84 14.78
CA SER A 31 -38.31 -17.34 13.63
C SER A 31 -37.87 -16.25 12.64
N GLU A 32 -38.53 -15.08 12.64
CA GLU A 32 -38.12 -13.90 11.86
C GLU A 32 -36.92 -13.19 12.49
N ARG A 33 -36.85 -13.17 13.83
CA ARG A 33 -35.84 -12.41 14.58
C ARG A 33 -34.62 -13.22 14.97
N CYS A 34 -34.75 -14.54 14.99
CA CYS A 34 -33.71 -15.45 15.42
C CYS A 34 -33.58 -16.62 14.42
N ASP A 35 -32.40 -17.23 14.36
CA ASP A 35 -32.25 -18.53 13.72
C ASP A 35 -32.83 -19.61 14.64
N ALA A 36 -34.16 -19.70 14.62
CA ALA A 36 -34.93 -20.58 15.47
C ALA A 36 -35.91 -21.40 14.62
N TRP A 37 -35.93 -22.69 14.89
CA TRP A 37 -36.96 -23.61 14.43
C TRP A 37 -38.01 -23.71 15.53
N VAL A 38 -39.24 -23.31 15.24
CA VAL A 38 -40.32 -23.26 16.24
C VAL A 38 -41.45 -24.16 15.78
N VAL A 39 -41.70 -25.24 16.52
CA VAL A 39 -42.84 -26.14 16.27
C VAL A 39 -44.07 -25.59 17.00
N VAL A 40 -45.17 -25.45 16.26
CA VAL A 40 -46.46 -24.96 16.77
C VAL A 40 -47.49 -26.05 16.62
N VAL A 41 -48.19 -26.35 17.71
CA VAL A 41 -49.35 -27.25 17.71
C VAL A 41 -50.62 -26.42 17.81
N SER A 42 -51.50 -26.53 16.81
CA SER A 42 -52.78 -25.85 16.77
C SER A 42 -53.83 -26.67 17.50
N GLU A 43 -54.07 -26.37 18.78
CA GLU A 43 -55.10 -27.05 19.60
C GLU A 43 -56.49 -27.06 18.95
N GLU A 44 -56.88 -25.99 18.28
CA GLU A 44 -58.19 -25.88 17.63
C GLU A 44 -58.35 -26.73 16.36
N ARG A 45 -57.23 -27.06 15.70
CA ARG A 45 -57.25 -27.72 14.37
C ARG A 45 -56.58 -29.10 14.36
N GLY A 46 -55.86 -29.45 15.42
CA GLY A 46 -55.01 -30.64 15.45
C GLY A 46 -53.84 -30.61 14.45
N GLU A 47 -53.54 -29.44 13.85
CA GLU A 47 -52.45 -29.27 12.90
C GLU A 47 -51.14 -28.97 13.63
N VAL A 48 -50.04 -29.56 13.19
CA VAL A 48 -48.68 -29.19 13.64
C VAL A 48 -47.99 -28.44 12.50
N SER A 49 -47.30 -27.35 12.80
CA SER A 49 -46.60 -26.54 11.82
C SER A 49 -45.22 -26.16 12.32
N LEU A 50 -44.29 -25.95 11.39
CA LEU A 50 -42.94 -25.47 11.66
C LEU A 50 -42.82 -24.02 11.21
N ALA A 51 -42.32 -23.15 12.09
CA ALA A 51 -41.89 -21.81 11.75
C ALA A 51 -40.36 -21.73 11.71
N ARG A 52 -39.79 -21.29 10.58
CA ARG A 52 -38.34 -21.12 10.35
C ARG A 52 -38.11 -20.00 9.34
N GLY A 53 -37.19 -19.08 9.64
CA GLY A 53 -36.80 -18.00 8.72
C GLY A 53 -37.97 -17.13 8.26
N GLY A 54 -38.96 -16.89 9.13
CA GLY A 54 -40.16 -16.11 8.80
C GLY A 54 -41.14 -16.79 7.83
N ARG A 55 -41.07 -18.11 7.68
CA ARG A 55 -42.08 -18.92 6.98
C ARG A 55 -42.70 -19.93 7.93
N MET A 56 -43.94 -20.31 7.66
CA MET A 56 -44.63 -21.34 8.43
C MET A 56 -45.26 -22.37 7.51
N ASP A 57 -44.81 -23.61 7.67
CA ASP A 57 -45.21 -24.74 6.85
C ASP A 57 -45.88 -25.82 7.72
N PRO A 58 -47.08 -26.30 7.37
CA PRO A 58 -47.74 -27.38 8.12
C PRO A 58 -47.11 -28.74 7.81
N PHE A 59 -46.96 -29.58 8.82
CA PHE A 59 -46.60 -30.98 8.64
C PHE A 59 -47.81 -31.77 8.16
N LYS A 60 -47.66 -32.54 7.08
CA LYS A 60 -48.72 -33.39 6.54
C LYS A 60 -48.62 -34.81 7.08
N THR A 61 -47.39 -35.26 7.34
CA THR A 61 -47.09 -36.63 7.75
C THR A 61 -46.11 -36.62 8.93
N PRO A 62 -46.16 -37.59 9.86
CA PRO A 62 -45.19 -37.69 10.95
C PRO A 62 -43.73 -37.74 10.48
N GLN A 63 -43.46 -38.33 9.31
CA GLN A 63 -42.11 -38.37 8.73
C GLN A 63 -41.56 -36.98 8.43
N ASP A 64 -42.42 -36.02 8.09
CA ASP A 64 -42.00 -34.64 7.82
C ASP A 64 -41.41 -34.00 9.09
N LEU A 65 -41.94 -34.34 10.27
CA LEU A 65 -41.44 -33.87 11.55
C LEU A 65 -40.10 -34.53 11.90
N ASP A 66 -39.96 -35.84 11.66
CA ASP A 66 -38.70 -36.56 11.89
C ASP A 66 -37.58 -35.99 11.02
N HIS A 67 -37.86 -35.74 9.74
CA HIS A 67 -36.91 -35.09 8.82
C HIS A 67 -36.54 -33.68 9.28
N ALA A 68 -37.53 -32.87 9.67
CA ALA A 68 -37.30 -31.53 10.19
C ALA A 68 -36.44 -31.53 11.48
N ALA A 69 -36.70 -32.46 12.40
CA ALA A 69 -35.93 -32.60 13.63
C ALA A 69 -34.50 -33.07 13.34
N ALA A 70 -34.32 -34.03 12.42
CA ALA A 70 -33.01 -34.50 12.00
C ALA A 70 -32.19 -33.39 11.33
N GLU A 71 -32.83 -32.54 10.50
CA GLU A 71 -32.18 -31.38 9.89
C GLU A 71 -31.79 -30.33 10.93
N ALA A 72 -32.67 -30.01 11.87
CA ALA A 72 -32.41 -29.02 12.92
C ALA A 72 -31.30 -29.45 13.89
N LEU A 73 -31.17 -30.76 14.13
CA LEU A 73 -30.15 -31.35 15.02
C LEU A 73 -28.88 -31.77 14.28
N ALA A 74 -28.87 -31.71 12.94
CA ALA A 74 -27.68 -32.01 12.18
C ALA A 74 -26.57 -31.02 12.59
N PRO A 75 -25.33 -31.49 12.82
CA PRO A 75 -24.21 -30.61 13.11
C PRO A 75 -24.09 -29.61 11.97
N ILE A 76 -24.07 -28.31 12.28
CA ILE A 76 -24.00 -27.20 11.31
C ILE A 76 -22.93 -27.53 10.27
N HIS A 77 -23.34 -28.09 9.13
CA HIS A 77 -22.48 -28.19 7.98
C HIS A 77 -22.46 -26.77 7.44
N SER A 78 -21.36 -26.08 7.69
CA SER A 78 -21.04 -24.87 6.96
C SER A 78 -21.18 -25.19 5.49
N HIS A 79 -22.30 -24.76 4.90
CA HIS A 79 -22.45 -24.71 3.47
C HIS A 79 -21.37 -23.73 3.03
N GLU A 80 -20.20 -24.27 2.69
CA GLU A 80 -19.17 -23.59 1.92
C GLU A 80 -19.86 -23.26 0.59
N GLU A 81 -20.64 -22.17 0.58
CA GLU A 81 -21.07 -21.54 -0.65
C GLU A 81 -19.79 -21.19 -1.39
N GLY A 82 -19.45 -22.06 -2.34
CA GLY A 82 -18.23 -21.99 -3.09
C GLY A 82 -18.05 -20.56 -3.58
N TRP A 83 -16.86 -20.03 -3.34
CA TRP A 83 -16.45 -18.66 -3.63
C TRP A 83 -16.97 -18.11 -4.98
N LYS A 84 -17.21 -19.00 -5.96
CA LYS A 84 -17.85 -18.73 -7.25
C LYS A 84 -19.27 -18.13 -7.18
N GLN A 85 -20.14 -18.54 -6.26
CA GLN A 85 -21.50 -17.97 -6.12
C GLN A 85 -21.50 -16.61 -5.40
N LYS A 86 -20.69 -16.47 -4.33
CA LYS A 86 -20.50 -15.19 -3.65
C LYS A 86 -19.83 -14.14 -4.53
N MET A 87 -18.84 -14.52 -5.34
CA MET A 87 -18.24 -13.61 -6.32
C MET A 87 -19.25 -13.17 -7.38
N GLY A 88 -20.11 -14.07 -7.88
CA GLY A 88 -21.13 -13.72 -8.86
C GLY A 88 -22.12 -12.67 -8.33
N CYS A 89 -22.63 -12.84 -7.11
CA CYS A 89 -23.54 -11.88 -6.49
C CYS A 89 -22.84 -10.57 -6.09
N PHE A 90 -21.61 -10.65 -5.55
CA PHE A 90 -20.84 -9.48 -5.13
C PHE A 90 -20.33 -8.62 -6.30
N LEU A 91 -20.08 -9.24 -7.46
CA LEU A 91 -19.70 -8.52 -8.66
C LEU A 91 -20.90 -7.87 -9.37
N THR A 92 -22.09 -8.49 -9.28
CA THR A 92 -23.31 -7.99 -9.92
C THR A 92 -24.04 -6.93 -9.10
N HIS A 93 -23.93 -6.96 -7.76
CA HIS A 93 -24.52 -5.94 -6.90
C HIS A 93 -23.72 -4.62 -6.96
N GLN A 94 -24.32 -3.57 -7.54
CA GLN A 94 -23.80 -2.20 -7.63
C GLN A 94 -22.46 -2.01 -8.37
N TRP A 95 -22.20 -2.81 -9.41
CA TRP A 95 -20.94 -2.73 -10.19
C TRP A 95 -20.64 -1.33 -10.75
N ARG A 96 -21.69 -0.54 -11.05
CA ARG A 96 -21.58 0.85 -11.56
C ARG A 96 -20.89 1.78 -10.56
N ALA A 97 -21.23 1.68 -9.27
CA ALA A 97 -20.63 2.50 -8.23
C ALA A 97 -19.14 2.12 -8.03
N LYS A 98 -18.84 0.81 -8.04
CA LYS A 98 -17.45 0.31 -7.96
C LYS A 98 -16.60 0.78 -9.14
N ALA A 99 -17.15 0.74 -10.35
CA ALA A 99 -16.47 1.20 -11.56
C ALA A 99 -16.18 2.70 -11.53
N ILE A 100 -17.13 3.53 -11.09
CA ILE A 100 -16.94 4.98 -10.94
C ILE A 100 -15.82 5.28 -9.94
N THR A 101 -15.86 4.67 -8.76
CA THR A 101 -14.82 4.88 -7.74
C THR A 101 -13.44 4.45 -8.25
N PHE A 102 -13.34 3.29 -8.90
CA PHE A 102 -12.09 2.82 -9.48
C PHE A 102 -11.55 3.78 -10.55
N PHE A 103 -12.41 4.29 -11.42
CA PHE A 103 -12.03 5.23 -12.46
C PHE A 103 -11.57 6.58 -11.89
N VAL A 104 -12.28 7.11 -10.89
CA VAL A 104 -11.91 8.35 -10.21
C VAL A 104 -10.56 8.20 -9.50
N VAL A 105 -10.37 7.11 -8.76
CA VAL A 105 -9.10 6.85 -8.08
C VAL A 105 -7.98 6.67 -9.09
N GLY A 106 -8.20 5.92 -10.18
CA GLY A 106 -7.21 5.73 -11.24
C GLY A 106 -6.82 7.03 -11.95
N LEU A 107 -7.81 7.88 -12.28
CA LEU A 107 -7.57 9.18 -12.90
C LEU A 107 -6.82 10.13 -11.95
N LEU A 108 -7.21 10.14 -10.67
CA LEU A 108 -6.52 10.93 -9.65
C LEU A 108 -5.08 10.46 -9.44
N TRP A 109 -4.85 9.15 -9.40
CA TRP A 109 -3.49 8.59 -9.31
C TRP A 109 -2.67 8.92 -10.56
N LEU A 110 -3.27 8.89 -11.75
CA LEU A 110 -2.59 9.23 -12.99
C LEU A 110 -2.17 10.71 -13.03
N VAL A 111 -3.02 11.61 -12.54
CA VAL A 111 -2.70 13.04 -12.39
C VAL A 111 -1.59 13.26 -11.36
N LEU A 112 -1.64 12.57 -10.22
CA LEU A 112 -0.68 12.77 -9.12
C LEU A 112 0.68 12.09 -9.36
N ALA A 113 0.68 10.87 -9.91
CA ALA A 113 1.89 10.10 -10.17
C ALA A 113 2.72 10.67 -11.34
N GLY A 114 2.11 11.46 -12.23
CA GLY A 114 2.80 12.14 -13.32
C GLY A 114 3.83 13.20 -12.90
N GLN A 115 3.95 13.51 -11.60
CA GLN A 115 4.82 14.57 -11.06
C GLN A 115 6.03 14.08 -10.26
N GLN A 116 6.36 12.78 -10.27
CA GLN A 116 7.53 12.30 -9.53
C GLN A 116 8.85 12.68 -10.24
N ASN A 117 9.39 13.84 -9.86
CA ASN A 117 10.74 14.26 -10.22
C ASN A 117 11.73 13.20 -9.72
N PHE A 118 12.45 12.56 -10.64
CA PHE A 118 13.38 11.48 -10.34
C PHE A 118 14.71 12.11 -9.89
N GLU A 119 15.13 11.80 -8.67
CA GLU A 119 16.41 12.22 -8.09
C GLU A 119 17.37 11.03 -8.12
N VAL A 120 18.53 11.21 -8.75
CA VAL A 120 19.58 10.19 -8.87
C VAL A 120 20.83 10.68 -8.18
N LYS A 121 21.40 9.84 -7.32
CA LYS A 121 22.72 10.04 -6.73
C LYS A 121 23.79 9.46 -7.65
N LEU A 122 24.78 10.26 -8.01
CA LEU A 122 25.89 9.88 -8.89
C LEU A 122 27.21 10.19 -8.21
N LYS A 123 28.14 9.23 -8.22
CA LYS A 123 29.52 9.43 -7.75
C LYS A 123 30.39 9.87 -8.92
N VAL A 124 30.95 11.06 -8.82
CA VAL A 124 31.73 11.72 -9.88
C VAL A 124 33.18 11.91 -9.37
N PRO A 125 34.20 11.56 -10.16
CA PRO A 125 35.59 11.85 -9.81
C PRO A 125 35.87 13.34 -9.92
N LEU A 126 36.71 13.86 -9.03
CA LEU A 126 37.11 15.25 -9.04
C LEU A 126 38.45 15.42 -9.79
N GLU A 127 38.43 16.22 -10.85
CA GLU A 127 39.60 16.53 -11.65
C GLU A 127 40.25 17.83 -11.16
N ILE A 128 41.58 17.81 -11.05
CA ILE A 128 42.36 18.92 -10.51
C ILE A 128 42.98 19.68 -11.67
N THR A 129 42.70 20.98 -11.74
CA THR A 129 43.24 21.88 -12.75
C THR A 129 44.21 22.88 -12.10
N ASN A 130 45.30 23.23 -12.79
CA ASN A 130 46.28 24.25 -12.38
C ASN A 130 47.01 23.99 -11.03
N LEU A 131 47.60 22.81 -10.84
CA LEU A 131 48.52 22.59 -9.70
C LEU A 131 49.88 23.27 -9.98
N PRO A 132 50.36 24.20 -9.12
CA PRO A 132 51.66 24.85 -9.32
C PRO A 132 52.82 23.86 -9.13
N ASN A 133 53.85 23.96 -9.98
CA ASN A 133 55.00 23.03 -10.07
C ASN A 133 55.86 22.88 -8.80
N GLN A 134 55.60 23.66 -7.75
CA GLN A 134 56.37 23.70 -6.49
C GLN A 134 55.71 22.92 -5.34
N ILE A 135 54.51 22.37 -5.56
CA ILE A 135 53.68 21.76 -4.51
C ILE A 135 53.20 20.38 -4.98
N GLU A 136 53.24 19.40 -4.09
CA GLU A 136 52.70 18.06 -4.31
C GLU A 136 51.49 17.84 -3.38
N MET A 137 50.41 17.29 -3.95
CA MET A 137 49.23 16.90 -3.19
C MET A 137 49.48 15.52 -2.56
N VAL A 138 49.42 15.44 -1.23
CA VAL A 138 49.69 14.20 -0.50
C VAL A 138 48.40 13.40 -0.32
N GLU A 139 47.30 14.09 0.01
CA GLU A 139 45.98 13.48 0.21
C GLU A 139 44.84 14.45 -0.18
N PRO A 140 43.70 13.95 -0.70
CA PRO A 140 43.39 12.57 -1.11
C PRO A 140 43.79 12.26 -2.56
N ARG A 141 44.26 11.03 -2.83
CA ARG A 141 44.72 10.59 -4.17
C ARG A 141 43.63 10.47 -5.25
N ASN A 142 42.36 10.30 -4.86
CA ASN A 142 41.24 10.22 -5.80
C ASN A 142 39.94 10.69 -5.11
N PRO A 143 39.70 12.02 -5.01
CA PRO A 143 38.50 12.53 -4.40
C PRO A 143 37.28 12.19 -5.25
N MET A 144 36.30 11.49 -4.65
CA MET A 144 35.00 11.24 -5.25
C MET A 144 33.96 12.11 -4.55
N VAL A 145 33.10 12.75 -5.34
CA VAL A 145 32.01 13.59 -4.85
C VAL A 145 30.68 12.97 -5.29
N GLU A 146 29.74 12.88 -4.37
CA GLU A 146 28.39 12.40 -4.65
C GLU A 146 27.49 13.60 -4.96
N ILE A 147 26.92 13.61 -6.17
CA ILE A 147 26.01 14.66 -6.62
C ILE A 147 24.59 14.09 -6.73
N THR A 148 23.61 14.82 -6.23
CA THR A 148 22.20 14.50 -6.39
C THR A 148 21.62 15.36 -7.49
N VAL A 149 21.16 14.71 -8.55
CA VAL A 149 20.68 15.39 -9.75
C VAL A 149 19.22 15.05 -10.01
N ARG A 150 18.42 16.08 -10.29
CA ARG A 150 16.98 15.98 -10.56
C ARG A 150 16.72 16.18 -12.05
N GLY A 151 15.96 15.28 -12.66
CA GLY A 151 15.60 15.38 -14.07
C GLY A 151 14.66 14.27 -14.55
N LEU A 152 14.41 14.21 -15.86
CA LEU A 152 13.70 13.11 -16.48
C LEU A 152 14.49 11.80 -16.28
N ARG A 153 13.79 10.69 -16.01
CA ARG A 153 14.40 9.38 -15.75
C ARG A 153 15.40 8.95 -16.84
N LYS A 154 15.12 9.28 -18.10
CA LYS A 154 15.99 9.00 -19.25
C LYS A 154 17.30 9.78 -19.16
N ASP A 155 17.20 11.09 -18.94
CA ASP A 155 18.36 12.00 -18.91
C ASP A 155 19.23 11.74 -17.67
N ALA A 156 18.62 11.49 -16.50
CA ALA A 156 19.33 11.21 -15.28
C ALA A 156 20.13 9.88 -15.33
N SER A 157 19.61 8.88 -16.05
CA SER A 157 20.27 7.57 -16.19
C SER A 157 21.50 7.57 -17.12
N THR A 158 21.59 8.53 -18.05
CA THR A 158 22.71 8.64 -18.99
C THR A 158 23.91 9.40 -18.39
N LEU A 159 23.76 10.04 -17.23
CA LEU A 159 24.79 10.88 -16.60
C LEU A 159 25.91 10.12 -15.87
N GLY A 160 25.99 8.79 -16.00
CA GLY A 160 26.98 7.97 -15.29
C GLY A 160 28.34 7.89 -16.00
N LYS A 161 29.37 8.51 -15.39
CA LYS A 161 30.82 8.21 -15.52
C LYS A 161 31.65 8.77 -16.69
N GLY A 162 31.06 9.31 -17.76
CA GLY A 162 31.84 9.86 -18.89
C GLY A 162 31.64 11.36 -19.16
N ASN A 163 30.55 11.94 -18.68
CA ASN A 163 30.07 13.25 -19.16
C ASN A 163 29.88 14.29 -18.05
N VAL A 164 30.21 13.94 -16.81
CA VAL A 164 30.16 14.86 -15.67
C VAL A 164 31.56 14.93 -15.10
N THR A 165 32.16 16.10 -15.16
CA THR A 165 33.46 16.40 -14.59
C THR A 165 33.28 17.49 -13.53
N ALA A 166 33.93 17.32 -12.39
CA ALA A 166 34.03 18.35 -11.36
C ALA A 166 35.47 18.87 -11.39
N GLU A 167 35.65 20.11 -11.84
CA GLU A 167 36.97 20.74 -11.95
C GLU A 167 37.21 21.66 -10.74
N ILE A 168 38.33 21.49 -10.04
CA ILE A 168 38.77 22.42 -9.01
C ILE A 168 40.06 23.12 -9.45
N ASP A 169 40.06 24.45 -9.41
CA ASP A 169 41.24 25.30 -9.66
C ASP A 169 42.08 25.45 -8.38
N LEU A 170 43.34 25.01 -8.42
CA LEU A 170 44.30 25.07 -7.30
C LEU A 170 45.45 26.07 -7.54
N SER A 171 45.28 27.04 -8.43
CA SER A 171 46.32 28.00 -8.81
C SER A 171 46.86 28.87 -7.64
N HIS A 172 46.06 29.11 -6.60
CA HIS A 172 46.39 30.01 -5.47
C HIS A 172 46.65 29.27 -4.14
N VAL A 173 47.15 28.04 -4.22
CA VAL A 173 47.34 27.19 -3.04
C VAL A 173 48.71 27.38 -2.40
N PHE A 174 48.71 27.51 -1.07
CA PHE A 174 49.91 27.55 -0.24
C PHE A 174 50.07 26.22 0.51
N PRO A 175 51.29 25.81 0.91
CA PRO A 175 51.52 24.59 1.65
C PRO A 175 50.71 24.52 2.97
N GLY A 176 50.21 23.34 3.31
CA GLY A 176 49.40 23.09 4.51
C GLY A 176 48.07 22.38 4.22
N ARG A 177 47.26 22.23 5.28
CA ARG A 177 45.92 21.62 5.24
C ARG A 177 44.87 22.70 5.00
N ARG A 178 44.07 22.56 3.94
CA ARG A 178 42.99 23.52 3.60
C ARG A 178 41.74 22.81 3.12
N TYR A 179 40.59 23.37 3.48
CA TYR A 179 39.28 22.96 2.99
C TYR A 179 38.91 23.78 1.75
N PHE A 180 38.43 23.11 0.71
CA PHE A 180 37.95 23.74 -0.51
C PHE A 180 36.44 23.51 -0.63
N PRO A 181 35.63 24.57 -0.70
CA PRO A 181 34.19 24.44 -0.87
C PRO A 181 33.85 24.00 -2.30
N ILE A 182 33.04 22.96 -2.43
CA ILE A 182 32.56 22.48 -3.72
C ILE A 182 31.27 23.22 -4.06
N THR A 183 31.38 24.19 -4.97
CA THR A 183 30.26 25.00 -5.45
C THR A 183 29.72 24.46 -6.77
N LYS A 184 28.43 24.70 -7.05
CA LYS A 184 27.74 24.27 -8.29
C LYS A 184 28.47 24.64 -9.59
N ASN A 185 29.22 25.74 -9.59
CA ASN A 185 29.96 26.24 -10.75
C ASN A 185 31.18 25.38 -11.13
N LEU A 186 31.60 24.47 -10.26
CA LEU A 186 32.73 23.56 -10.47
C LEU A 186 32.31 22.26 -11.18
N ILE A 187 31.00 21.99 -11.28
CA ILE A 187 30.46 20.75 -11.86
C ILE A 187 29.90 21.05 -13.24
N ASN A 188 30.51 20.48 -14.28
CA ASN A 188 30.02 20.62 -15.63
C ASN A 188 28.97 19.55 -15.94
N LEU A 189 27.75 19.99 -16.27
CA LEU A 189 26.63 19.12 -16.64
C LEU A 189 26.41 19.19 -18.15
N PRO A 190 26.29 18.05 -18.85
CA PRO A 190 26.21 18.01 -20.31
C PRO A 190 24.87 18.52 -20.87
N HIS A 191 23.82 18.56 -20.04
CA HIS A 191 22.47 18.95 -20.45
C HIS A 191 21.88 19.98 -19.48
N SER A 192 21.45 21.12 -20.03
CA SER A 192 20.81 22.22 -19.29
C SER A 192 19.43 21.90 -18.68
N ARG A 193 18.90 20.70 -18.94
CA ARG A 193 17.60 20.23 -18.42
C ARG A 193 17.69 19.47 -17.10
N VAL A 194 18.90 19.30 -16.59
CA VAL A 194 19.20 18.54 -15.37
C VAL A 194 19.61 19.54 -14.28
N GLN A 195 19.01 19.44 -13.10
CA GLN A 195 19.24 20.37 -12.00
C GLN A 195 20.01 19.70 -10.87
N LEU A 196 21.11 20.31 -10.45
CA LEU A 196 21.87 19.89 -9.28
C LEU A 196 21.14 20.31 -8.01
N VAL A 197 20.62 19.32 -7.28
CA VAL A 197 19.89 19.49 -6.03
C VAL A 197 20.89 19.63 -4.89
N ASP A 198 21.82 18.69 -4.79
CA ASP A 198 22.69 18.54 -3.63
C ASP A 198 24.08 17.99 -4.00
N ILE A 199 25.07 18.29 -3.16
CA ILE A 199 26.47 17.90 -3.32
C ILE A 199 27.00 17.42 -1.96
N GLU A 200 27.45 16.16 -1.87
CA GLU A 200 28.05 15.58 -0.68
C GLU A 200 29.46 15.03 -0.99
N PRO A 201 30.51 15.44 -0.26
CA PRO A 201 30.56 16.50 0.75
C PRO A 201 30.61 17.91 0.12
N SER A 202 30.14 18.92 0.85
CA SER A 202 30.21 20.33 0.43
C SER A 202 31.61 20.93 0.53
N GLU A 203 32.51 20.30 1.27
CA GLU A 203 33.90 20.73 1.46
C GLU A 203 34.84 19.51 1.42
N VAL A 204 35.97 19.65 0.76
CA VAL A 204 37.02 18.62 0.74
C VAL A 204 38.30 19.18 1.31
N MET A 205 38.89 18.47 2.26
CA MET A 205 40.19 18.80 2.82
C MET A 205 41.29 18.26 1.90
N PHE A 206 42.20 19.15 1.51
CA PHE A 206 43.41 18.79 0.77
C PHE A 206 44.65 19.13 1.60
N GLU A 207 45.63 18.24 1.55
CA GLU A 207 46.95 18.46 2.16
C GLU A 207 48.03 18.63 1.09
N PHE A 208 48.71 19.76 1.17
CA PHE A 208 49.74 20.17 0.22
C PHE A 208 51.10 20.27 0.90
N GLN A 209 52.12 19.60 0.33
CA GLN A 209 53.50 19.72 0.77
C GLN A 209 54.36 20.36 -0.31
N LYS A 210 55.41 21.10 0.10
CA LYS A 210 56.39 21.65 -0.83
C LYS A 210 57.15 20.49 -1.45
N LYS A 211 57.19 20.42 -2.78
CA LYS A 211 57.95 19.38 -3.48
C LYS A 211 59.43 19.49 -3.05
N PRO A 212 60.07 18.42 -2.57
CA PRO A 212 61.48 18.49 -2.22
C PRO A 212 62.28 18.80 -3.49
N GLU A 213 62.99 19.92 -3.46
CA GLU A 213 63.88 20.35 -4.52
C GLU A 213 65.01 19.30 -4.57
N LEU A 214 64.99 18.42 -5.58
CA LEU A 214 66.05 17.43 -5.78
C LEU A 214 67.38 18.18 -5.74
N GLU A 215 68.17 17.90 -4.70
CA GLU A 215 69.53 18.40 -4.56
C GLU A 215 70.26 18.23 -5.89
N ARG A 216 70.60 19.35 -6.52
CA ARG A 216 71.66 19.39 -7.53
C ARG A 216 72.94 18.93 -6.83
N LYS A 217 73.19 17.62 -6.84
CA LYS A 217 74.55 17.10 -6.72
C LYS A 217 75.25 17.44 -8.02
N THR A 218 75.87 18.62 -8.06
CA THR A 218 76.94 18.96 -8.98
C THR A 218 78.04 17.90 -8.82
N GLU A 219 78.27 17.12 -9.87
CA GLU A 219 79.57 16.47 -10.13
C GLU A 219 80.66 17.54 -10.12
N PRO A 220 81.82 17.20 -9.56
CA PRO A 220 82.96 17.02 -10.45
C PRO A 220 83.61 15.63 -10.35
#